data_AF-A0A2H9TKF9-F1
#
_entry.id   AF-A0A2H9TKF9-F1
#
_cell.length_a   1.000
_cell.length_b   1.000
_cell.length_c   1.000
_cell.angle_alpha   90.00
_cell.angle_beta   90.00
_cell.angle_gamma   90.00
#
_symmetry.space_group_name_H-M   'P 1'
#
loop_
_entity.id
_entity.type
_entity.pdbx_description
1 polymer ?
#
loop_
_entity_poly.entity_id
_entity_poly.type
_entity_poly.pdbx_seq_one_letter_code
_entity_poly.pdbx_strand_id
1 'polypeptide(L)'
;MAIRNDLIDEALDLFRPNCFSKTFEIRGPSDRTLVYLLLYIGDCLARLRLDMSLSDAQRTLLPSQFALPGEAGFPLNGMFPAAGRESEQLKAYLTSLRNETVNRLLARVYAQDAKVPSRWWMAFSKRKFMNKSLS
;
A
#
# COMPACT_ATOMS: atom_id res chain seq x y z
N MET A 1 -6.89 26.61 0.63
CA MET A 1 -6.55 25.61 1.68
C MET A 1 -5.57 24.64 1.04
N ALA A 2 -4.28 24.78 1.32
CA ALA A 2 -3.25 23.95 0.68
C ALA A 2 -3.46 22.49 1.11
N ILE A 3 -3.72 21.61 0.14
CA ILE A 3 -3.65 20.16 0.37
C ILE A 3 -2.20 19.91 0.77
N ARG A 4 -1.95 19.56 2.03
CA ARG A 4 -0.65 19.02 2.42
C ARG A 4 -0.57 17.66 1.77
N ASN A 5 0.01 17.59 0.57
CA ASN A 5 0.41 16.34 -0.05
C ASN A 5 1.46 15.71 0.87
N ASP A 6 1.03 14.75 1.68
CA ASP A 6 1.94 13.87 2.39
C ASP A 6 2.32 12.68 1.50
N LEU A 7 3.20 11.83 2.01
CA LEU A 7 3.75 10.70 1.28
C LEU A 7 2.66 9.68 0.85
N ILE A 8 1.54 9.59 1.56
CA ILE A 8 0.46 8.64 1.23
C ILE A 8 -0.27 9.13 -0.02
N ASP A 9 -0.58 10.43 -0.08
CA ASP A 9 -1.19 11.02 -1.28
C ASP A 9 -0.27 10.92 -2.49
N GLU A 10 1.02 11.18 -2.29
CA GLU A 10 2.03 10.99 -3.32
C GLU A 10 2.07 9.53 -3.80
N ALA A 11 2.09 8.55 -2.90
CA ALA A 11 2.08 7.13 -3.27
C ALA A 11 0.82 6.72 -4.05
N LEU A 12 -0.35 7.25 -3.67
CA LEU A 12 -1.61 6.99 -4.38
C LEU A 12 -1.62 7.59 -5.79
N ASP A 13 -1.02 8.77 -5.97
CA ASP A 13 -0.88 9.42 -7.28
C ASP A 13 0.14 8.69 -8.15
N LEU A 14 1.25 8.25 -7.55
CA LEU A 14 2.33 7.54 -8.24
C LEU A 14 2.03 6.06 -8.48
N PHE A 15 1.01 5.47 -7.85
CA PHE A 15 0.73 4.04 -7.99
C PHE A 15 0.47 3.61 -9.44
N ARG A 16 -0.44 4.29 -10.15
CA ARG A 16 -0.83 3.91 -11.51
C ARG A 16 0.32 3.91 -12.52
N PRO A 17 1.20 4.94 -12.58
CA PRO A 17 2.35 4.89 -13.47
C PRO A 17 3.41 3.87 -13.01
N ASN A 18 3.58 3.65 -11.70
CA ASN A 18 4.65 2.79 -11.19
C ASN A 18 4.28 1.32 -11.08
N CYS A 19 3.02 0.92 -11.05
CA CYS A 19 2.63 -0.48 -10.86
C CYS A 19 3.10 -1.43 -11.97
N PHE A 20 3.58 -0.90 -13.10
CA PHE A 20 4.19 -1.66 -14.20
C PHE A 20 5.70 -1.79 -14.10
N SER A 21 6.35 -0.98 -13.26
CA SER A 21 7.80 -0.93 -13.12
C SER A 21 8.32 -2.20 -12.45
N LYS A 22 9.34 -2.81 -13.06
CA LYS A 22 10.00 -4.02 -12.55
C LYS A 22 11.19 -3.70 -11.64
N THR A 23 11.69 -2.48 -11.69
CA THR A 23 12.83 -1.99 -10.92
C THR A 23 12.46 -0.65 -10.29
N PHE A 24 13.10 -0.34 -9.16
CA PHE A 24 12.98 0.95 -8.51
C PHE A 24 14.32 1.29 -7.86
N GLU A 25 14.87 2.46 -8.19
CA GLU A 25 16.13 2.95 -7.62
C GLU A 25 15.82 3.69 -6.32
N ILE A 26 16.30 3.16 -5.19
CA ILE A 26 16.17 3.82 -3.88
C ILE A 26 17.33 4.81 -3.75
N ARG A 27 17.03 6.11 -3.75
CA ARG A 27 18.02 7.19 -3.59
C ARG A 27 18.09 7.70 -2.16
N GLY A 28 17.02 7.51 -1.37
CA GLY A 28 17.01 7.93 0.02
C GLY A 28 16.01 7.20 0.93
N PRO A 29 15.94 7.61 2.21
CA PRO A 29 15.01 7.03 3.19
C PRO A 29 13.54 7.19 2.79
N SER A 30 13.15 8.33 2.20
CA SER A 30 11.77 8.59 1.77
C SER A 30 11.29 7.62 0.68
N ASP A 31 12.19 7.26 -0.23
CA ASP A 31 11.91 6.31 -1.32
C ASP A 31 11.55 4.92 -0.80
N ARG A 32 12.15 4.50 0.33
CA ARG A 32 11.82 3.21 0.95
C ARG A 32 10.37 3.20 1.40
N THR A 33 9.92 4.26 2.06
CA THR A 33 8.53 4.36 2.51
C THR A 33 7.58 4.44 1.31
N LEU A 34 7.95 5.16 0.25
CA LEU A 34 7.18 5.21 -1.00
C LEU A 34 7.05 3.81 -1.64
N VAL A 35 8.15 3.08 -1.77
CA VAL A 35 8.16 1.70 -2.30
C VAL A 35 7.27 0.77 -1.48
N TYR A 36 7.32 0.88 -0.14
CA TYR A 36 6.47 0.10 0.75
C TYR A 36 4.98 0.41 0.50
N LEU A 37 4.63 1.70 0.40
CA LEU A 37 3.26 2.14 0.13
C LEU A 37 2.76 1.65 -1.23
N LEU A 38 3.58 1.75 -2.28
CA LEU A 38 3.23 1.29 -3.63
C LEU A 38 2.89 -0.21 -3.66
N LEU A 39 3.68 -1.04 -2.95
CA LEU A 39 3.37 -2.46 -2.81
C LEU A 39 2.09 -2.69 -2.01
N TYR A 40 1.93 -1.98 -0.89
CA TYR A 40 0.77 -2.14 -0.04
C TYR A 40 -0.54 -1.73 -0.74
N ILE A 41 -0.51 -0.67 -1.56
CA ILE A 41 -1.65 -0.27 -2.40
C ILE A 41 -2.00 -1.38 -3.40
N GLY A 42 -0.99 -1.99 -4.03
CA GLY A 42 -1.18 -3.12 -4.95
C GLY A 42 -1.87 -4.32 -4.26
N ASP A 43 -1.39 -4.70 -3.09
CA ASP A 43 -1.98 -5.80 -2.31
C ASP A 43 -3.40 -5.48 -1.84
N CYS A 44 -3.68 -4.21 -1.49
CA CYS A 44 -5.03 -3.78 -1.16
C CYS A 44 -5.98 -3.95 -2.35
N LEU A 45 -5.59 -3.47 -3.53
CA LEU A 45 -6.41 -3.61 -4.74
C LEU A 45 -6.59 -5.09 -5.13
N ALA A 46 -5.58 -5.93 -4.92
CA ALA A 46 -5.65 -7.37 -5.19
C ALA A 46 -6.66 -8.10 -4.28
N ARG A 47 -6.90 -7.59 -3.07
CA ARG A 47 -7.88 -8.14 -2.11
C ARG A 47 -9.33 -7.68 -2.37
N LEU A 48 -9.54 -6.63 -3.17
CA LEU A 48 -10.88 -6.16 -3.49
C LEU A 48 -11.54 -7.00 -4.59
N ARG A 49 -12.88 -7.12 -4.54
CA ARG A 49 -13.70 -7.74 -5.60
C ARG A 49 -14.58 -6.69 -6.28
N LEU A 50 -14.91 -6.88 -7.55
CA LEU A 50 -15.69 -5.92 -8.35
C LEU A 50 -17.11 -5.66 -7.83
N ASP A 51 -17.63 -6.55 -6.99
CA ASP A 51 -18.95 -6.53 -6.37
C ASP A 51 -18.88 -6.27 -4.86
N MET A 52 -17.72 -5.87 -4.33
CA MET A 52 -17.50 -5.65 -2.90
C MET A 52 -17.95 -4.25 -2.49
N SER A 53 -18.81 -4.16 -1.46
CA SER A 53 -19.22 -2.88 -0.88
C SER A 53 -18.08 -2.19 -0.12
N LEU A 54 -18.17 -0.88 0.09
CA LEU A 54 -17.22 -0.11 0.90
C LEU A 54 -17.10 -0.68 2.32
N SER A 55 -18.22 -1.06 2.95
CA SER A 55 -18.20 -1.63 4.31
C SER A 55 -17.46 -2.97 4.36
N ASP A 56 -17.61 -3.81 3.34
CA ASP A 56 -16.92 -5.10 3.27
C ASP A 56 -15.44 -4.93 2.93
N ALA A 57 -15.13 -3.96 2.07
CA ALA A 57 -13.78 -3.57 1.73
C ALA A 57 -13.01 -3.04 2.94
N GLN A 58 -13.63 -2.20 3.77
CA GLN A 58 -13.05 -1.73 5.03
C GLN A 58 -12.65 -2.91 5.92
N ARG A 59 -13.55 -3.87 6.13
CA ARG A 59 -13.27 -5.07 6.95
C ARG A 59 -12.19 -5.96 6.35
N THR A 60 -12.17 -6.09 5.03
CA THR A 60 -11.22 -6.94 4.29
C THR A 60 -9.80 -6.35 4.28
N LEU A 61 -9.69 -5.02 4.25
CA LEU A 61 -8.41 -4.32 4.15
C LEU A 61 -7.80 -3.92 5.50
N LEU A 62 -8.53 -4.09 6.62
CA LEU A 62 -7.96 -3.86 7.95
C LEU A 62 -6.64 -4.63 8.10
N PRO A 63 -5.54 -3.98 8.50
CA PRO A 63 -4.22 -4.59 8.51
C PRO A 63 -4.19 -5.77 9.49
N SER A 64 -3.93 -6.96 8.95
CA SER A 64 -3.59 -8.17 9.70
C SER A 64 -2.14 -8.11 10.20
N GLN A 65 -1.67 -9.17 10.89
CA GLN A 65 -0.24 -9.37 11.08
C GLN A 65 0.51 -9.30 9.75
N PHE A 66 1.71 -8.72 9.78
CA PHE A 66 2.58 -8.56 8.63
C PHE A 66 4.04 -8.65 9.02
N ALA A 67 4.87 -9.05 8.06
CA ALA A 67 6.30 -9.18 8.27
C ALA A 67 7.02 -7.82 8.29
N LEU A 68 8.00 -7.68 9.17
CA LEU A 68 8.88 -6.51 9.26
C LEU A 68 10.18 -6.72 8.48
N PRO A 69 10.87 -5.64 8.07
CA PRO A 69 12.24 -5.73 7.56
C PRO A 69 13.16 -6.53 8.47
N GLY A 70 13.82 -7.54 7.91
CA GLY A 70 14.65 -8.52 8.62
C GLY A 70 13.96 -9.87 8.83
N GLU A 71 12.65 -9.97 8.66
CA GLU A 71 11.90 -11.23 8.81
C GLU A 71 11.79 -11.98 7.48
N ALA A 72 11.73 -13.31 7.52
CA ALA A 72 11.68 -14.16 6.33
C ALA A 72 10.48 -13.85 5.40
N GLY A 73 9.37 -13.35 5.97
CA GLY A 73 8.18 -12.97 5.22
C GLY A 73 8.26 -11.60 4.54
N PHE A 74 9.32 -10.81 4.74
CA PHE A 74 9.42 -9.47 4.16
C PHE A 74 10.12 -9.49 2.78
N PRO A 75 9.41 -9.19 1.68
CA PRO A 75 9.89 -9.39 0.30
C PRO A 75 11.03 -8.45 -0.14
N LEU A 76 11.35 -7.45 0.69
CA LEU A 76 12.29 -6.36 0.37
C LEU A 76 13.49 -6.31 1.34
N ASN A 77 13.85 -7.42 1.98
CA ASN A 77 14.99 -7.46 2.91
C ASN A 77 16.31 -6.94 2.33
N GLY A 78 16.55 -7.09 1.02
CA GLY A 78 17.74 -6.53 0.36
C GLY A 78 17.73 -5.00 0.18
N MET A 79 16.58 -4.35 0.41
CA MET A 79 16.37 -2.92 0.17
C MET A 79 16.11 -2.12 1.47
N PHE A 80 15.76 -2.81 2.56
CA PHE A 80 15.41 -2.21 3.84
C PHE A 80 16.37 -2.71 4.93
N PRO A 81 16.83 -1.81 5.82
CA PRO A 81 17.57 -2.24 7.00
C PRO A 81 16.65 -3.10 7.90
N ALA A 82 17.24 -4.09 8.56
CA ALA A 82 16.51 -4.88 9.55
C ALA A 82 16.03 -3.99 10.71
N ALA A 83 14.82 -4.25 11.22
CA ALA A 83 14.21 -3.43 12.26
C ALA A 83 14.97 -3.46 13.60
N GLY A 84 15.65 -4.57 13.90
CA GLY A 84 16.52 -4.71 15.07
C GLY A 84 15.80 -4.39 16.39
N ARG A 85 16.35 -3.47 17.18
CA ARG A 85 15.82 -3.05 18.49
C ARG A 85 14.59 -2.13 18.39
N GLU A 86 14.35 -1.53 17.22
CA GLU A 86 13.25 -0.59 16.99
C GLU A 86 12.02 -1.28 16.36
N SER A 87 11.96 -2.61 16.41
CA SER A 87 10.92 -3.42 15.76
C SER A 87 9.50 -3.04 16.21
N GLU A 88 9.28 -2.81 17.50
CA GLU A 88 7.96 -2.44 18.02
C GLU A 88 7.54 -1.04 17.54
N GLN A 89 8.45 -0.07 17.55
CA GLN A 89 8.19 1.27 17.05
C GLN A 89 7.90 1.26 15.54
N LEU A 90 8.69 0.50 14.77
CA LEU A 90 8.48 0.34 13.34
C LEU A 90 7.14 -0.32 13.04
N LYS A 91 6.76 -1.35 13.82
CA LYS A 91 5.47 -2.02 13.68
C LYS A 91 4.31 -1.08 13.94
N ALA A 92 4.37 -0.28 15.01
CA ALA A 92 3.36 0.74 15.30
C ALA A 92 3.25 1.77 14.17
N TYR A 93 4.39 2.28 13.69
CA TYR A 93 4.45 3.22 12.56
C TYR A 93 3.82 2.64 11.29
N LEU A 94 4.23 1.44 10.87
CA LEU A 94 3.70 0.78 9.67
C LEU A 94 2.21 0.44 9.83
N THR A 95 1.75 0.12 11.04
CA THR A 95 0.32 -0.12 11.30
C THR A 95 -0.51 1.15 11.06
N SER A 96 -0.09 2.27 11.64
CA SER A 96 -0.74 3.57 11.40
C SER A 96 -0.71 3.96 9.93
N LEU A 97 0.44 3.78 9.27
CA LEU A 97 0.63 4.06 7.85
C LEU A 97 -0.32 3.24 6.97
N ARG A 98 -0.47 1.94 7.26
CA ARG A 98 -1.38 1.04 6.55
C ARG A 98 -2.84 1.45 6.72
N ASN A 99 -3.27 1.72 7.96
CA ASN A 99 -4.64 2.15 8.26
C ASN A 99 -5.01 3.41 7.47
N GLU A 100 -4.14 4.43 7.51
CA GLU A 100 -4.39 5.67 6.81
C GLU A 100 -4.38 5.49 5.28
N THR A 101 -3.48 4.64 4.76
CA THR A 101 -3.45 4.29 3.34
C THR A 101 -4.74 3.61 2.89
N VAL A 102 -5.27 2.66 3.68
CA VAL A 102 -6.54 1.99 3.38
C VAL A 102 -7.69 2.99 3.34
N ASN A 103 -7.77 3.86 4.35
CA ASN A 103 -8.83 4.88 4.43
C ASN A 103 -8.84 5.78 3.18
N ARG A 104 -7.66 6.31 2.80
CA ARG A 104 -7.54 7.19 1.62
C ARG A 104 -7.72 6.46 0.30
N LEU A 105 -7.21 5.23 0.19
CA LEU A 105 -7.41 4.39 -0.99
C LEU A 105 -8.90 4.12 -1.21
N LEU A 106 -9.62 3.69 -0.17
CA LEU A 106 -11.05 3.39 -0.27
C LEU A 106 -11.87 4.64 -0.61
N ALA A 107 -11.52 5.81 -0.05
CA ALA A 107 -12.14 7.07 -0.43
C ALA A 107 -11.99 7.37 -1.94
N ARG A 108 -10.85 7.02 -2.55
CA ARG A 108 -10.61 7.17 -4.01
C ARG A 108 -11.27 6.08 -4.85
N VAL A 109 -11.30 4.83 -4.36
CA VAL A 109 -11.85 3.67 -5.07
C VAL A 109 -13.38 3.71 -5.11
N TYR A 110 -14.03 4.16 -4.03
CA TYR A 110 -15.49 4.22 -3.88
C TYR A 110 -16.06 5.64 -4.02
N ALA A 111 -15.28 6.58 -4.58
CA ALA A 111 -15.66 7.99 -4.70
C ALA A 111 -17.00 8.23 -5.44
N GLN A 112 -17.38 7.32 -6.34
CA GLN A 112 -18.59 7.44 -7.16
C GLN A 112 -19.76 6.63 -6.63
N ASP A 113 -19.50 5.45 -6.05
CA ASP A 113 -20.51 4.54 -5.54
C ASP A 113 -19.91 3.74 -4.38
N ALA A 114 -20.57 3.74 -3.22
CA ALA A 114 -20.15 2.97 -2.05
C ALA A 114 -20.48 1.47 -2.17
N LYS A 115 -21.28 1.05 -3.16
CA LYS A 115 -21.66 -0.36 -3.36
C LYS A 115 -20.67 -1.14 -4.20
N VAL A 116 -19.92 -0.47 -5.07
CA VAL A 116 -18.99 -1.12 -6.01
C VAL A 116 -17.71 -0.29 -6.18
N PRO A 117 -16.53 -0.92 -6.28
CA PRO A 117 -15.28 -0.21 -6.50
C PRO A 117 -15.17 0.32 -7.95
N SER A 118 -14.44 1.41 -8.11
CA SER A 118 -14.13 2.00 -9.42
C SER A 118 -13.38 1.02 -10.33
N ARG A 119 -13.93 0.77 -11.53
CA ARG A 119 -13.28 -0.05 -12.57
C ARG A 119 -11.89 0.47 -12.96
N TRP A 120 -11.68 1.79 -12.91
CA TRP A 120 -10.39 2.42 -13.22
C TRP A 120 -9.31 2.04 -12.22
N TRP A 121 -9.65 1.90 -10.94
CA TRP A 121 -8.72 1.41 -9.93
C TRP A 121 -8.56 -0.12 -10.02
N MET A 122 -9.67 -0.84 -10.21
CA MET A 122 -9.67 -2.30 -10.29
C MET A 122 -8.96 -2.85 -11.53
N ALA A 123 -8.74 -2.05 -12.58
CA ALA A 123 -7.90 -2.42 -13.73
C ALA A 123 -6.46 -2.77 -13.35
N PHE A 124 -6.00 -2.31 -12.18
CA PHE A 124 -4.64 -2.52 -11.69
C PHE A 124 -4.54 -3.63 -10.60
N SER A 125 -5.65 -4.25 -10.19
CA SER A 125 -5.68 -5.22 -9.07
C SER A 125 -4.81 -6.46 -9.27
N LYS A 126 -4.53 -6.84 -10.52
CA LYS A 126 -3.66 -7.98 -10.86
C LYS A 126 -2.20 -7.58 -11.11
N ARG A 127 -1.87 -6.28 -11.02
CA ARG A 127 -0.51 -5.78 -11.28
C ARG A 127 0.31 -5.81 -10.00
N LYS A 128 1.56 -6.24 -10.12
CA LYS A 128 2.51 -6.32 -9.00
C LYS A 128 3.72 -5.45 -9.30
N PHE A 129 3.83 -4.34 -8.57
CA PHE A 129 5.02 -3.50 -8.60
C PHE A 129 6.26 -4.33 -8.20
N MET A 130 7.35 -4.22 -8.97
CA MET A 130 8.58 -5.02 -8.82
C MET A 130 8.37 -6.55 -8.81
N ASN A 131 7.22 -7.06 -9.28
CA ASN A 131 6.80 -8.45 -9.14
C ASN A 131 6.83 -8.96 -7.68
N LYS A 132 6.66 -8.07 -6.70
CA LYS A 132 6.66 -8.38 -5.25
C LYS A 132 5.28 -8.13 -4.63
N SER A 133 5.06 -8.71 -3.45
CA SER A 133 3.83 -8.64 -2.64
C SER A 133 4.24 -8.63 -1.17
N LEU A 134 3.61 -7.79 -0.34
CA LEU A 134 3.75 -7.78 1.12
C LEU A 134 2.81 -8.78 1.80
N SER A 135 1.78 -9.24 1.07
CA SER A 135 0.96 -10.42 1.42
C SER A 135 1.64 -11.74 1.12
#